data_AF-A0A5J4VXX5-F1
#
_entry.id   AF-A0A5J4VXX5-F1
#
_cell.length_a   1.000
_cell.length_b   1.000
_cell.length_c   1.000
_cell.angle_alpha   90.00
_cell.angle_beta   90.00
_cell.angle_gamma   90.00
#
_symmetry.space_group_name_H-M   'P 1'
#
loop_
_entity.id
_entity.type
_entity.pdbx_description
1 polymer ?
#
loop_
_entity_poly.entity_id
_entity_poly.type
_entity_poly.pdbx_seq_one_letter_code
_entity_poly.pdbx_strand_id
1 'polypeptide(L)'
;SFNKLILVFAFVLISNAEDIEFFKAKLEGTTLIADERDGYITVDMDTLHPWGGQKSDPSFTVLPQRIKTTSDLAFDVRPNFQTYQDVCIFRYFYYLNSIYDFWGTISLAYYNISLIPSDLHFLNCHPRQVNITYESGEQYDLSLEPVCDQDVSSFPVLRGAVDTSCYGTTETPGAACKTTCTDGSQLTAFGKDLLYQSFIGFFFNEDYLKRALIAFGPILGRREGNDYYEVFYGWETTNSRVSYLSFVRGNNGHISFKSESSTPFKNIQDAYIVYGTRQDLSEQDPNPKDASGSIVVLLSVVATVLILPVFALFC
;
A
#
# COMPACT_ATOMS: atom_id res chain seq x y z
N SER A 1 -22.34 14.94 -16.18
CA SER A 1 -21.35 15.96 -16.54
C SER A 1 -20.05 15.56 -15.86
N PHE A 2 -19.21 14.76 -16.54
CA PHE A 2 -17.98 14.21 -15.95
C PHE A 2 -16.91 15.31 -15.99
N ASN A 3 -16.65 15.94 -14.85
CA ASN A 3 -15.51 16.82 -14.68
C ASN A 3 -14.24 15.95 -14.64
N LYS A 4 -13.69 15.67 -15.82
CA LYS A 4 -12.38 15.04 -15.98
C LYS A 4 -11.29 16.10 -15.75
N LEU A 5 -11.10 16.50 -14.49
CA LEU A 5 -9.83 17.05 -14.08
C LEU A 5 -9.11 15.91 -13.35
N ILE A 6 -8.34 15.13 -14.11
CA ILE A 6 -7.38 14.19 -13.51
C ILE A 6 -6.34 15.10 -12.85
N LEU A 7 -6.31 15.11 -11.52
CA LEU A 7 -5.25 15.74 -10.75
C LEU A 7 -4.00 14.88 -10.92
N VAL A 8 -3.28 15.13 -12.00
CA VAL A 8 -1.95 14.58 -12.19
C VAL A 8 -1.00 15.45 -11.37
N PHE A 9 -0.56 14.96 -10.21
CA PHE A 9 0.64 15.48 -9.57
C PHE A 9 1.86 15.05 -10.40
N ALA A 10 2.01 15.60 -11.60
CA ALA A 10 3.18 15.40 -12.45
C ALA A 10 4.00 16.69 -12.45
N PHE A 11 4.80 16.85 -11.42
CA PHE A 11 6.01 17.66 -11.53
C PHE A 11 7.17 16.75 -11.15
N VAL A 12 7.85 16.24 -12.18
CA VAL A 12 9.18 15.64 -12.03
C VAL A 12 10.15 16.73 -12.47
N LEU A 13 10.75 17.44 -11.52
CA LEU A 13 11.94 18.22 -11.80
C LEU A 13 13.09 17.21 -11.87
N ILE A 14 13.49 16.83 -13.09
CA ILE A 14 14.64 15.97 -13.31
C ILE A 14 15.90 16.77 -12.94
N SER A 15 16.28 16.71 -11.67
CA SER A 15 17.61 17.10 -11.23
C SER A 15 18.54 15.87 -11.35
N ASN A 16 19.82 16.13 -11.64
CA ASN A 16 20.74 15.12 -12.13
C ASN A 16 20.94 13.96 -11.14
N ALA A 17 20.79 12.72 -11.65
CA ALA A 17 20.87 11.43 -10.97
C ALA A 17 19.64 11.03 -10.11
N GLU A 18 18.60 10.55 -10.80
CA GLU A 18 17.61 9.54 -10.34
C GLU A 18 16.91 9.67 -8.98
N ASP A 19 16.82 10.89 -8.47
CA ASP A 19 16.00 11.18 -7.31
C ASP A 19 14.49 11.05 -7.62
N ILE A 20 13.73 10.52 -6.66
CA ILE A 20 12.27 10.55 -6.65
C ILE A 20 11.76 11.53 -5.61
N GLU A 21 10.87 12.42 -6.03
CA GLU A 21 10.22 13.37 -5.15
C GLU A 21 8.86 12.84 -4.69
N PHE A 22 8.65 12.83 -3.38
CA PHE A 22 7.38 12.53 -2.74
C PHE A 22 6.78 13.82 -2.20
N PHE A 23 5.59 14.14 -2.67
CA PHE A 23 4.88 15.33 -2.20
C PHE A 23 4.43 15.16 -0.75
N LYS A 24 4.66 16.18 0.08
CA LYS A 24 4.21 16.20 1.47
C LYS A 24 2.77 16.69 1.52
N ALA A 25 1.88 15.83 1.99
CA ALA A 25 0.51 16.21 2.29
C ALA A 25 0.09 15.65 3.65
N LYS A 26 -0.82 16.34 4.32
CA LYS A 26 -1.40 15.91 5.60
C LYS A 26 -2.90 15.81 5.50
N LEU A 27 -3.49 14.91 6.27
CA LEU A 27 -4.93 14.74 6.34
C LEU A 27 -5.46 15.21 7.69
N GLU A 28 -6.12 16.38 7.68
CA GLU A 28 -6.78 16.95 8.86
C GLU A 28 -8.27 16.61 8.83
N GLY A 29 -8.69 15.66 9.67
CA GLY A 29 -10.02 15.06 9.56
C GLY A 29 -10.20 14.38 8.19
N THR A 30 -11.06 14.94 7.36
CA THR A 30 -11.30 14.52 5.97
C THR A 30 -10.80 15.53 4.94
N THR A 31 -9.98 16.50 5.33
CA THR A 31 -9.41 17.49 4.39
C THR A 31 -7.95 17.19 4.14
N LEU A 32 -7.60 16.90 2.88
CA LEU A 32 -6.23 16.81 2.44
C LEU A 32 -5.67 18.22 2.31
N ILE A 33 -4.65 18.52 3.11
CA ILE A 33 -3.96 19.80 3.08
C ILE A 33 -2.57 19.57 2.49
N ALA A 34 -2.29 20.36 1.47
CA ALA A 34 -1.12 20.30 0.63
C ALA A 34 -0.57 21.73 0.50
N ASP A 35 0.69 21.95 0.83
CA ASP A 35 1.36 23.23 0.61
C ASP A 35 2.66 22.94 -0.13
N GLU A 36 2.78 23.38 -1.38
CA GLU A 36 3.97 23.12 -2.19
C GLU A 36 5.22 23.78 -1.59
N ARG A 37 5.05 24.80 -0.74
CA ARG A 37 6.15 25.47 -0.04
C ARG A 37 6.71 24.64 1.11
N ASP A 38 5.96 23.65 1.61
CA ASP A 38 6.48 22.65 2.56
C ASP A 38 7.47 21.67 1.88
N GLY A 39 7.51 21.73 0.55
CA GLY A 39 8.47 21.05 -0.31
C GLY A 39 8.24 19.55 -0.41
N TYR A 40 9.22 18.88 -1.02
CA TYR A 40 9.18 17.46 -1.30
C TYR A 40 10.11 16.69 -0.37
N ILE A 41 9.90 15.38 -0.29
CA ILE A 41 10.93 14.46 0.18
C ILE A 41 11.59 13.86 -1.04
N THR A 42 12.83 14.25 -1.28
CA THR A 42 13.66 13.74 -2.36
C THR A 42 14.39 12.49 -1.88
N VAL A 43 14.29 11.40 -2.65
CA VAL A 43 14.85 10.10 -2.31
C VAL A 43 15.73 9.61 -3.44
N ASP A 44 17.01 9.39 -3.13
CA ASP A 44 17.97 8.75 -4.02
C ASP A 44 17.75 7.21 -4.00
N MET A 45 17.32 6.66 -5.15
CA MET A 45 17.05 5.23 -5.29
C MET A 45 18.31 4.35 -5.18
N ASP A 46 19.49 4.87 -5.52
CA ASP A 46 20.73 4.09 -5.56
C ASP A 46 21.35 3.92 -4.17
N THR A 47 20.90 4.69 -3.17
CA THR A 47 21.37 4.58 -1.78
C THR A 47 20.35 3.95 -0.84
N LEU A 48 19.07 3.95 -1.22
CA LEU A 48 17.98 3.39 -0.42
C LEU A 48 17.79 1.88 -0.69
N HIS A 49 18.17 1.03 0.27
CA HIS A 49 18.01 -0.43 0.14
C HIS A 49 17.35 -1.10 1.36
N PRO A 50 16.11 -0.73 1.72
CA PRO A 50 15.49 -1.17 2.96
C PRO A 50 15.14 -2.67 2.99
N TRP A 51 15.03 -3.36 1.85
CA TRP A 51 14.92 -4.83 1.77
C TRP A 51 16.27 -5.55 1.62
N GLY A 52 17.37 -4.79 1.62
CA GLY A 52 18.67 -5.28 1.17
C GLY A 52 18.67 -5.54 -0.34
N GLY A 53 19.71 -6.22 -0.82
CA GLY A 53 19.87 -6.57 -2.23
C GLY A 53 20.49 -5.45 -3.08
N GLN A 54 20.89 -5.84 -4.29
CA GLN A 54 21.53 -4.99 -5.28
C GLN A 54 21.01 -5.34 -6.69
N LYS A 55 21.10 -4.40 -7.62
CA LYS A 55 20.65 -4.61 -9.01
C LYS A 55 21.32 -5.82 -9.70
N SER A 56 22.58 -6.07 -9.33
CA SER A 56 23.40 -7.18 -9.82
C SER A 56 23.00 -8.55 -9.26
N ASP A 57 22.15 -8.60 -8.22
CA ASP A 57 21.78 -9.86 -7.61
C ASP A 57 21.01 -10.74 -8.60
N PRO A 58 21.31 -12.05 -8.62
CA PRO A 58 20.64 -12.97 -9.52
C PRO A 58 19.14 -13.06 -9.21
N SER A 59 18.75 -12.85 -7.96
CA SER A 59 17.35 -12.80 -7.55
C SER A 59 17.14 -11.77 -6.44
N PHE A 60 15.92 -11.26 -6.35
CA PHE A 60 15.48 -10.35 -5.30
C PHE A 60 13.98 -10.51 -5.09
N THR A 61 13.52 -10.37 -3.85
CA THR A 61 12.10 -10.33 -3.51
C THR A 61 11.88 -9.41 -2.30
N VAL A 62 10.80 -8.63 -2.34
CA VAL A 62 10.35 -7.79 -1.22
C VAL A 62 9.42 -8.54 -0.27
N LEU A 63 8.97 -9.74 -0.68
CA LEU A 63 8.05 -10.53 0.12
C LEU A 63 8.80 -11.27 1.24
N PRO A 64 8.20 -11.36 2.44
CA PRO A 64 8.75 -12.16 3.53
C PRO A 64 8.88 -13.64 3.16
N GLN A 65 9.89 -14.33 3.72
CA GLN A 65 10.18 -15.75 3.46
C GLN A 65 9.02 -16.71 3.78
N ARG A 66 8.05 -16.29 4.61
CA ARG A 66 6.86 -17.08 4.94
C ARG A 66 5.89 -17.21 3.75
N ILE A 67 6.03 -16.38 2.73
CA ILE A 67 5.15 -16.38 1.56
C ILE A 67 5.76 -17.28 0.49
N LYS A 68 5.18 -18.47 0.32
CA LYS A 68 5.66 -19.49 -0.63
C LYS A 68 4.65 -19.76 -1.73
N THR A 69 3.37 -19.56 -1.44
CA THR A 69 2.25 -19.79 -2.36
C THR A 69 1.25 -18.65 -2.26
N THR A 70 0.36 -18.52 -3.25
CA THR A 70 -0.71 -17.51 -3.22
C THR A 70 -1.61 -17.67 -2.00
N SER A 71 -1.82 -18.92 -1.55
CA SER A 71 -2.61 -19.19 -0.34
C SER A 71 -2.06 -18.49 0.90
N ASP A 72 -0.78 -18.12 0.94
CA ASP A 72 -0.13 -17.42 2.05
C ASP A 72 -0.53 -15.94 2.17
N LEU A 73 -1.19 -15.43 1.12
CA LEU A 73 -1.75 -14.10 1.09
C LEU A 73 -3.19 -14.15 1.61
N ALA A 74 -3.48 -13.46 2.72
CA ALA A 74 -4.84 -13.36 3.25
C ALA A 74 -5.81 -12.76 2.21
N PHE A 75 -5.28 -11.88 1.36
CA PHE A 75 -6.00 -11.24 0.27
C PHE A 75 -5.99 -12.04 -1.04
N ASP A 76 -5.64 -13.35 -1.06
CA ASP A 76 -5.68 -14.16 -2.29
C ASP A 76 -7.06 -14.14 -2.95
N VAL A 77 -8.13 -14.21 -2.15
CA VAL A 77 -9.50 -14.16 -2.66
C VAL A 77 -9.98 -12.72 -2.78
N ARG A 78 -10.47 -12.34 -3.97
CA ARG A 78 -11.16 -11.06 -4.20
C ARG A 78 -12.67 -11.22 -4.07
N PRO A 79 -13.37 -10.24 -3.47
CA PRO A 79 -14.82 -10.16 -3.58
C PRO A 79 -15.29 -10.09 -5.05
N ASN A 80 -16.52 -10.54 -5.31
CA ASN A 80 -17.20 -10.23 -6.57
C ASN A 80 -17.51 -8.72 -6.57
N PHE A 81 -16.85 -7.99 -7.46
CA PHE A 81 -16.87 -6.53 -7.49
C PHE A 81 -17.60 -5.97 -8.72
N GLN A 82 -18.01 -6.82 -9.65
CA GLN A 82 -18.67 -6.43 -10.89
C GLN A 82 -19.97 -5.64 -10.60
N THR A 83 -20.68 -6.02 -9.53
CA THR A 83 -21.89 -5.31 -9.10
C THR A 83 -21.64 -3.88 -8.65
N TYR A 84 -20.39 -3.48 -8.37
CA TYR A 84 -20.07 -2.12 -7.98
C TYR A 84 -19.96 -1.15 -9.15
N GLN A 85 -19.84 -1.63 -10.38
CA GLN A 85 -19.61 -0.75 -11.55
C GLN A 85 -20.66 0.37 -11.66
N ASP A 86 -21.94 0.03 -11.41
CA ASP A 86 -23.06 0.96 -11.51
C ASP A 86 -23.49 1.56 -10.15
N VAL A 87 -22.85 1.15 -9.04
CA VAL A 87 -23.24 1.55 -7.68
C VAL A 87 -22.19 2.43 -7.01
N CYS A 88 -20.91 2.10 -7.18
CA CYS A 88 -19.79 2.83 -6.61
C CYS A 88 -18.54 2.55 -7.45
N ILE A 89 -18.28 3.45 -8.42
CA ILE A 89 -17.22 3.26 -9.42
C ILE A 89 -15.82 3.19 -8.78
N PHE A 90 -15.61 3.88 -7.66
CA PHE A 90 -14.40 3.74 -6.85
C PHE A 90 -14.15 2.29 -6.43
N ARG A 91 -15.15 1.59 -5.86
CA ARG A 91 -14.98 0.20 -5.42
C ARG A 91 -14.71 -0.71 -6.60
N TYR A 92 -15.39 -0.48 -7.71
CA TYR A 92 -15.14 -1.23 -8.93
C TYR A 92 -13.67 -1.13 -9.36
N PHE A 93 -13.11 0.09 -9.44
CA PHE A 93 -11.71 0.29 -9.84
C PHE A 93 -10.68 -0.09 -8.76
N TYR A 94 -11.04 -0.01 -7.48
CA TYR A 94 -10.20 -0.50 -6.37
C TYR A 94 -9.83 -1.97 -6.55
N TYR A 95 -10.80 -2.77 -7.00
CA TYR A 95 -10.62 -4.19 -7.28
C TYR A 95 -10.13 -4.48 -8.70
N LEU A 96 -10.53 -3.69 -9.70
CA LEU A 96 -10.13 -3.87 -11.10
C LEU A 96 -8.65 -3.52 -11.32
N ASN A 97 -8.19 -2.40 -10.75
CA ASN A 97 -6.85 -1.86 -10.97
C ASN A 97 -5.83 -2.39 -9.96
N SER A 98 -6.14 -3.51 -9.29
CA SER A 98 -5.24 -4.19 -8.35
C SER A 98 -4.78 -3.32 -7.16
N ILE A 99 -5.52 -2.25 -6.81
CA ILE A 99 -5.24 -1.42 -5.63
C ILE A 99 -5.42 -2.23 -4.34
N TYR A 100 -6.45 -3.09 -4.31
CA TYR A 100 -6.63 -4.10 -3.27
C TYR A 100 -5.37 -4.97 -3.09
N ASP A 101 -4.81 -5.49 -4.19
CA ASP A 101 -3.63 -6.35 -4.15
C ASP A 101 -2.38 -5.58 -3.71
N PHE A 102 -2.26 -4.34 -4.18
CA PHE A 102 -1.15 -3.47 -3.85
C PHE A 102 -1.10 -3.16 -2.35
N TRP A 103 -2.22 -2.77 -1.74
CA TRP A 103 -2.27 -2.47 -0.30
C TRP A 103 -2.14 -3.70 0.60
N GLY A 104 -2.62 -4.86 0.16
CA GLY A 104 -2.31 -6.14 0.81
C GLY A 104 -0.81 -6.43 0.78
N THR A 105 -0.18 -6.20 -0.37
CA THR A 105 1.27 -6.42 -0.55
C THR A 105 2.12 -5.40 0.20
N ILE A 106 1.71 -4.12 0.27
CA ILE A 106 2.37 -3.09 1.09
C ILE A 106 2.36 -3.52 2.55
N SER A 107 1.20 -3.91 3.08
CA SER A 107 1.06 -4.38 4.46
C SER A 107 2.03 -5.53 4.77
N LEU A 108 2.18 -6.44 3.81
CA LEU A 108 3.08 -7.57 3.93
C LEU A 108 4.56 -7.20 3.80
N ALA A 109 4.95 -6.40 2.82
CA ALA A 109 6.36 -6.09 2.54
C ALA A 109 6.97 -5.08 3.53
N TYR A 110 6.18 -4.09 3.96
CA TYR A 110 6.60 -3.08 4.93
C TYR A 110 6.42 -3.53 6.36
N TYR A 111 5.34 -4.28 6.65
CA TYR A 111 4.95 -4.58 8.02
C TYR A 111 4.95 -6.06 8.39
N ASN A 112 5.19 -6.96 7.44
CA ASN A 112 5.03 -8.41 7.63
C ASN A 112 3.62 -8.78 8.13
N ILE A 113 2.60 -8.03 7.70
CA ILE A 113 1.18 -8.22 8.04
C ILE A 113 0.43 -8.73 6.81
N SER A 114 -0.30 -9.84 6.94
CA SER A 114 -1.14 -10.38 5.86
C SER A 114 -2.60 -10.05 6.17
N LEU A 115 -3.07 -8.89 5.71
CA LEU A 115 -4.46 -8.46 5.93
C LEU A 115 -5.31 -8.56 4.66
N ILE A 116 -6.63 -8.49 4.83
CA ILE A 116 -7.63 -8.33 3.77
C ILE A 116 -8.01 -6.84 3.71
N PRO A 117 -7.47 -6.04 2.77
CA PRO A 117 -7.72 -4.59 2.75
C PRO A 117 -9.21 -4.23 2.63
N SER A 118 -9.71 -3.40 3.54
CA SER A 118 -11.13 -2.98 3.57
C SER A 118 -11.40 -1.79 2.67
N ASP A 119 -12.05 -1.99 1.52
CA ASP A 119 -12.49 -0.91 0.62
C ASP A 119 -13.35 0.17 1.30
N LEU A 120 -14.18 -0.19 2.27
CA LEU A 120 -14.98 0.75 3.06
C LEU A 120 -14.11 1.62 3.98
N HIS A 121 -13.00 1.09 4.54
CA HIS A 121 -12.04 1.94 5.25
C HIS A 121 -11.46 3.00 4.31
N PHE A 122 -11.05 2.61 3.09
CA PHE A 122 -10.57 3.57 2.09
C PHE A 122 -11.62 4.65 1.84
N LEU A 123 -12.86 4.29 1.55
CA LEU A 123 -13.93 5.24 1.20
C LEU A 123 -14.35 6.16 2.34
N ASN A 124 -14.48 5.63 3.56
CA ASN A 124 -15.00 6.39 4.69
C ASN A 124 -13.92 7.28 5.34
N CYS A 125 -12.66 6.89 5.19
CA CYS A 125 -11.51 7.63 5.71
C CYS A 125 -10.75 8.40 4.61
N HIS A 126 -11.23 8.35 3.37
CA HIS A 126 -10.76 9.12 2.24
C HIS A 126 -10.89 10.64 2.51
N PRO A 127 -9.99 11.48 1.98
CA PRO A 127 -10.24 12.90 1.90
C PRO A 127 -11.57 13.21 1.18
N ARG A 128 -12.38 14.11 1.74
CA ARG A 128 -13.60 14.65 1.13
C ARG A 128 -13.36 16.03 0.52
N GLN A 129 -12.26 16.65 0.89
CA GLN A 129 -11.84 17.95 0.41
C GLN A 129 -10.33 17.93 0.20
N VAL A 130 -9.86 18.71 -0.77
CA VAL A 130 -8.45 18.97 -1.02
C VAL A 130 -8.25 20.47 -0.99
N ASN A 131 -7.28 20.92 -0.21
CA ASN A 131 -6.86 22.30 -0.13
C ASN A 131 -5.37 22.34 -0.46
N ILE A 132 -5.04 22.83 -1.64
CA ILE A 132 -3.66 22.99 -2.13
C ILE A 132 -3.29 24.46 -2.06
N THR A 133 -2.15 24.78 -1.47
CA THR A 133 -1.49 26.07 -1.65
C THR A 133 -0.30 25.88 -2.56
N TYR A 134 -0.33 26.50 -3.74
CA TYR A 134 0.77 26.43 -4.70
C TYR A 134 1.95 27.30 -4.26
N GLU A 135 3.13 27.09 -4.84
CA GLU A 135 4.31 27.93 -4.58
C GLU A 135 4.05 29.43 -4.81
N SER A 136 3.19 29.76 -5.77
CA SER A 136 2.74 31.13 -6.07
C SER A 136 1.95 31.79 -4.93
N GLY A 137 1.48 31.00 -3.96
CA GLY A 137 0.54 31.39 -2.92
C GLY A 137 -0.93 31.29 -3.32
N GLU A 138 -1.23 30.86 -4.56
CA GLU A 138 -2.59 30.57 -4.99
C GLU A 138 -3.16 29.38 -4.21
N GLN A 139 -4.45 29.48 -3.83
CA GLN A 139 -5.16 28.41 -3.13
C GLN A 139 -6.13 27.72 -4.08
N TYR A 140 -6.16 26.41 -4.01
CA TYR A 140 -7.07 25.56 -4.76
C TYR A 140 -7.81 24.63 -3.80
N ASP A 141 -9.13 24.79 -3.80
CA ASP A 141 -10.03 23.96 -3.01
C ASP A 141 -10.89 23.09 -3.93
N LEU A 142 -10.92 21.78 -3.67
CA LEU A 142 -11.71 20.82 -4.42
C LEU A 142 -12.53 19.95 -3.49
N SER A 143 -13.84 19.84 -3.77
CA SER A 143 -14.71 18.86 -3.15
C SER A 143 -14.55 17.50 -3.83
N LEU A 144 -14.36 16.45 -3.02
CA LEU A 144 -14.24 15.05 -3.44
C LEU A 144 -15.50 14.23 -3.15
N GLU A 145 -16.63 14.90 -2.99
CA GLU A 145 -17.93 14.26 -2.81
C GLU A 145 -18.71 14.20 -4.14
N PRO A 146 -19.44 13.10 -4.41
CA PRO A 146 -19.52 11.89 -3.59
C PRO A 146 -18.25 11.03 -3.69
N VAL A 147 -17.85 10.40 -2.57
CA VAL A 147 -16.65 9.55 -2.53
C VAL A 147 -16.65 8.38 -3.53
N CYS A 148 -17.83 7.89 -3.91
CA CYS A 148 -17.96 6.79 -4.86
C CYS A 148 -17.59 7.15 -6.29
N ASP A 149 -17.63 8.44 -6.65
CA ASP A 149 -17.31 8.93 -8.01
C ASP A 149 -15.83 9.27 -8.17
N GLN A 150 -15.06 9.18 -7.09
CA GLN A 150 -13.64 9.51 -7.10
C GLN A 150 -12.83 8.43 -7.80
N ASP A 151 -11.77 8.86 -8.47
CA ASP A 151 -10.76 7.95 -9.00
C ASP A 151 -9.88 7.47 -7.84
N VAL A 152 -9.87 6.16 -7.63
CA VAL A 152 -9.09 5.47 -6.59
C VAL A 152 -7.59 5.76 -6.68
N SER A 153 -7.09 6.17 -7.83
CA SER A 153 -5.68 6.49 -8.05
C SER A 153 -5.33 7.96 -7.84
N SER A 154 -6.32 8.86 -7.81
CA SER A 154 -6.10 10.31 -7.74
C SER A 154 -5.70 10.80 -6.35
N PHE A 155 -6.09 10.08 -5.30
CA PHE A 155 -5.74 10.44 -3.95
C PHE A 155 -5.06 9.27 -3.28
N PRO A 156 -3.83 9.46 -2.79
CA PRO A 156 -3.13 8.41 -2.08
C PRO A 156 -3.91 8.00 -0.84
N VAL A 157 -3.64 6.79 -0.40
CA VAL A 157 -4.34 6.22 0.75
C VAL A 157 -3.57 6.67 1.98
N LEU A 158 -3.88 7.89 2.40
CA LEU A 158 -3.21 8.60 3.49
C LEU A 158 -3.53 8.02 4.88
N ARG A 159 -4.47 7.08 4.96
CA ARG A 159 -4.86 6.44 6.22
C ARG A 159 -4.38 5.00 6.33
N GLY A 160 -3.65 4.50 5.31
CA GLY A 160 -3.21 3.12 5.25
C GLY A 160 -4.37 2.12 5.07
N ALA A 161 -4.04 0.84 5.19
CA ALA A 161 -4.98 -0.26 5.07
C ALA A 161 -5.38 -0.81 6.45
N VAL A 162 -6.65 -1.19 6.57
CA VAL A 162 -7.22 -1.86 7.73
C VAL A 162 -7.81 -3.18 7.26
N ASP A 163 -7.69 -4.22 8.09
CA ASP A 163 -8.29 -5.51 7.80
C ASP A 163 -9.82 -5.42 7.77
N THR A 164 -10.43 -6.08 6.80
CA THR A 164 -11.88 -6.10 6.59
C THR A 164 -12.64 -6.67 7.79
N SER A 165 -12.07 -7.63 8.53
CA SER A 165 -12.69 -8.15 9.75
C SER A 165 -12.79 -7.09 10.86
N CYS A 166 -11.78 -6.23 11.00
CA CYS A 166 -11.80 -5.11 11.93
C CYS A 166 -12.80 -4.02 11.47
N TYR A 167 -12.73 -3.57 10.21
CA TYR A 167 -13.54 -2.42 9.77
C TYR A 167 -15.04 -2.77 9.57
N GLY A 168 -15.29 -3.99 9.11
CA GLY A 168 -16.62 -4.49 8.74
C GLY A 168 -16.98 -4.27 7.26
N THR A 169 -18.10 -4.87 6.85
CA THR A 169 -18.57 -4.90 5.45
C THR A 169 -19.95 -4.26 5.26
N THR A 170 -20.58 -3.79 6.33
CA THR A 170 -21.98 -3.33 6.35
C THR A 170 -22.14 -1.82 6.25
N GLU A 171 -21.04 -1.06 6.29
CA GLU A 171 -21.09 0.40 6.24
C GLU A 171 -21.46 0.92 4.85
N THR A 172 -22.07 2.10 4.83
CA THR A 172 -22.31 2.84 3.60
C THR A 172 -21.04 3.60 3.20
N PRO A 173 -20.64 3.59 1.91
CA PRO A 173 -19.59 4.46 1.40
C PRO A 173 -19.81 5.93 1.78
N GLY A 174 -18.78 6.59 2.30
CA GLY A 174 -18.85 7.97 2.75
C GLY A 174 -19.45 8.13 4.15
N ALA A 175 -19.58 7.05 4.92
CA ALA A 175 -19.86 7.13 6.36
C ALA A 175 -18.66 7.76 7.11
N ALA A 176 -18.87 8.06 8.40
CA ALA A 176 -17.80 8.60 9.24
C ALA A 176 -16.64 7.60 9.36
N CYS A 177 -15.40 8.09 9.31
CA CYS A 177 -14.23 7.26 9.53
C CYS A 177 -14.21 6.71 10.96
N LYS A 178 -14.29 5.40 11.10
CA LYS A 178 -14.25 4.72 12.41
C LYS A 178 -12.85 4.78 13.02
N THR A 179 -12.82 4.78 14.34
CA THR A 179 -11.57 4.71 15.13
C THR A 179 -11.45 3.39 15.91
N THR A 180 -12.47 2.53 15.86
CA THR A 180 -12.53 1.23 16.54
C THR A 180 -13.00 0.14 15.59
N CYS A 181 -12.56 -1.09 15.84
CA CYS A 181 -13.02 -2.28 15.11
C CYS A 181 -14.47 -2.63 15.46
N THR A 182 -15.06 -3.57 14.71
CA THR A 182 -16.42 -4.10 14.91
C THR A 182 -16.62 -4.78 16.27
N ASP A 183 -15.55 -5.27 16.90
CA ASP A 183 -15.54 -5.86 18.24
C ASP A 183 -15.29 -4.84 19.37
N GLY A 184 -15.11 -3.55 19.03
CA GLY A 184 -14.83 -2.47 19.97
C GLY A 184 -13.35 -2.27 20.31
N SER A 185 -12.45 -3.09 19.77
CA SER A 185 -11.00 -2.90 19.94
C SER A 185 -10.48 -1.68 19.16
N GLN A 186 -9.25 -1.25 19.46
CA GLN A 186 -8.62 -0.13 18.77
C GLN A 186 -8.31 -0.51 17.32
N LEU A 187 -8.79 0.30 16.38
CA LEU A 187 -8.49 0.11 14.97
C LEU A 187 -7.01 0.43 14.71
N THR A 188 -6.33 -0.52 14.07
CA THR A 188 -4.93 -0.39 13.64
C THR A 188 -4.88 -0.35 12.13
N ALA A 189 -4.27 0.71 11.59
CA ALA A 189 -4.08 0.90 10.16
C ALA A 189 -2.59 0.84 9.81
N PHE A 190 -2.27 0.09 8.75
CA PHE A 190 -0.90 -0.15 8.30
C PHE A 190 -0.60 0.70 7.08
N GLY A 191 0.54 1.39 7.08
CA GLY A 191 0.95 2.23 5.96
C GLY A 191 0.42 3.67 5.98
N LYS A 192 -0.21 4.12 7.06
CA LYS A 192 -0.72 5.50 7.20
C LYS A 192 0.34 6.59 7.12
N ASP A 193 1.60 6.25 7.44
CA ASP A 193 2.74 7.16 7.43
C ASP A 193 3.60 7.01 6.14
N LEU A 194 3.15 6.19 5.19
CA LEU A 194 3.82 6.05 3.91
C LEU A 194 3.44 7.20 2.98
N LEU A 195 4.43 7.73 2.28
CA LEU A 195 4.24 8.62 1.16
C LEU A 195 3.95 7.79 -0.08
N TYR A 196 3.25 8.40 -1.03
CA TYR A 196 2.81 7.74 -2.25
C TYR A 196 3.18 8.60 -3.45
N GLN A 197 3.57 7.96 -4.54
CA GLN A 197 3.83 8.62 -5.81
C GLN A 197 3.24 7.80 -6.96
N SER A 198 2.70 8.50 -7.95
CA SER A 198 2.20 7.93 -9.19
C SER A 198 3.01 8.46 -10.37
N PHE A 199 3.23 7.58 -11.34
CA PHE A 199 3.90 7.87 -12.59
C PHE A 199 2.94 7.46 -13.69
N ILE A 200 2.35 8.41 -14.39
CA ILE A 200 1.37 8.15 -15.46
C ILE A 200 1.99 8.52 -16.80
N GLY A 201 1.98 7.57 -17.74
CA GLY A 201 2.63 7.76 -19.04
C GLY A 201 4.15 7.90 -18.99
N PHE A 202 4.78 7.49 -17.88
CA PHE A 202 6.22 7.46 -17.73
C PHE A 202 6.71 6.02 -17.86
N PHE A 203 7.69 5.80 -18.73
CA PHE A 203 8.16 4.45 -19.04
C PHE A 203 9.24 3.98 -18.07
N PHE A 204 8.89 3.09 -17.13
CA PHE A 204 9.90 2.36 -16.37
C PHE A 204 10.48 1.30 -17.29
N ASN A 205 11.77 1.42 -17.58
CA ASN A 205 12.52 0.36 -18.22
C ASN A 205 12.95 -0.70 -17.18
N GLU A 206 13.60 -1.76 -17.66
CA GLU A 206 14.06 -2.89 -16.85
C GLU A 206 14.94 -2.44 -15.66
N ASP A 207 15.90 -1.55 -15.93
CA ASP A 207 16.87 -1.04 -14.97
C ASP A 207 16.20 -0.23 -13.86
N TYR A 208 15.27 0.64 -14.27
CA TYR A 208 14.49 1.48 -13.38
C TYR A 208 13.57 0.65 -12.48
N LEU A 209 12.91 -0.39 -13.03
CA LEU A 209 12.06 -1.27 -12.24
C LEU A 209 12.86 -2.01 -11.15
N LYS A 210 14.08 -2.48 -11.44
CA LYS A 210 14.92 -3.12 -10.42
C LYS A 210 15.26 -2.14 -9.29
N ARG A 211 15.72 -0.93 -9.61
CA ARG A 211 16.09 0.07 -8.61
C ARG A 211 14.90 0.48 -7.75
N ALA A 212 13.75 0.75 -8.38
CA ALA A 212 12.53 1.09 -7.68
C ALA A 212 12.06 -0.06 -6.76
N LEU A 213 12.18 -1.33 -7.18
CA LEU A 213 11.84 -2.48 -6.33
C LEU A 213 12.74 -2.56 -5.08
N ILE A 214 14.04 -2.30 -5.23
CA ILE A 214 14.98 -2.33 -4.09
C ILE A 214 14.71 -1.15 -3.14
N ALA A 215 14.44 0.04 -3.69
CA ALA A 215 14.28 1.27 -2.92
C ALA A 215 12.90 1.39 -2.24
N PHE A 216 11.83 1.07 -2.95
CA PHE A 216 10.45 1.37 -2.55
C PHE A 216 9.59 0.14 -2.28
N GLY A 217 10.06 -1.04 -2.65
CA GLY A 217 9.38 -2.29 -2.35
C GLY A 217 8.42 -2.68 -3.48
N PRO A 218 7.20 -3.15 -3.16
CA PRO A 218 6.22 -3.51 -4.18
C PRO A 218 5.89 -2.33 -5.10
N ILE A 219 5.66 -2.61 -6.38
CA ILE A 219 5.26 -1.60 -7.38
C ILE A 219 3.99 -2.08 -8.05
N LEU A 220 2.94 -1.28 -7.97
CA LEU A 220 1.75 -1.50 -8.80
C LEU A 220 2.03 -0.90 -10.18
N GLY A 221 2.09 -1.74 -11.20
CA GLY A 221 2.48 -1.30 -12.54
C GLY A 221 1.57 -1.83 -13.63
N ARG A 222 1.43 -1.06 -14.71
CA ARG A 222 0.77 -1.48 -15.95
C ARG A 222 1.77 -1.48 -17.08
N ARG A 223 2.06 -2.66 -17.64
CA ARG A 223 2.92 -2.79 -18.82
C ARG A 223 2.28 -2.15 -20.04
N GLU A 224 3.14 -1.68 -20.95
CA GLU A 224 2.74 -1.21 -22.26
C GLU A 224 1.94 -2.30 -23.02
N GLY A 225 0.77 -1.91 -23.51
CA GLY A 225 -0.15 -2.79 -24.24
C GLY A 225 -0.97 -3.74 -23.36
N ASN A 226 -0.86 -3.67 -22.04
CA ASN A 226 -1.75 -4.38 -21.12
C ASN A 226 -2.88 -3.45 -20.64
N ASP A 227 -4.08 -4.02 -20.52
CA ASP A 227 -5.28 -3.36 -19.97
C ASP A 227 -5.45 -3.58 -18.46
N TYR A 228 -4.46 -4.19 -17.80
CA TYR A 228 -4.52 -4.55 -16.39
C TYR A 228 -3.23 -4.19 -15.66
N TYR A 229 -3.39 -3.93 -14.36
CA TYR A 229 -2.28 -3.70 -13.44
C TYR A 229 -1.84 -5.00 -12.77
N GLU A 230 -0.54 -5.10 -12.51
CA GLU A 230 0.10 -6.18 -11.76
C GLU A 230 0.93 -5.59 -10.61
N VAL A 231 1.11 -6.37 -9.54
CA VAL A 231 1.99 -5.97 -8.43
C VAL A 231 3.33 -6.66 -8.61
N PHE A 232 4.35 -5.90 -8.97
CA PHE A 232 5.74 -6.36 -9.04
C PHE A 232 6.35 -6.42 -7.65
N TYR A 233 7.08 -7.49 -7.36
CA TYR A 233 7.68 -7.71 -6.04
C TYR A 233 9.09 -8.28 -6.09
N GLY A 234 9.66 -8.54 -7.27
CA GLY A 234 10.99 -9.11 -7.37
C GLY A 234 11.41 -9.48 -8.79
N TRP A 235 12.56 -10.16 -8.87
CA TRP A 235 13.06 -10.77 -10.11
C TRP A 235 13.89 -12.00 -9.82
N GLU A 236 14.09 -12.82 -10.86
CA GLU A 236 15.04 -13.92 -10.88
C GLU A 236 15.77 -13.93 -12.22
N THR A 237 17.03 -14.34 -12.21
CA THR A 237 17.89 -14.42 -13.38
C THR A 237 18.28 -15.87 -13.61
N THR A 238 17.78 -16.47 -14.69
CA THR A 238 18.11 -17.84 -15.09
C THR A 238 18.74 -17.83 -16.47
N ASN A 239 19.91 -18.44 -16.62
CA ASN A 239 20.65 -18.48 -17.90
C ASN A 239 20.81 -17.08 -18.55
N SER A 240 21.15 -16.08 -17.75
CA SER A 240 21.29 -14.66 -18.16
C SER A 240 20.01 -13.99 -18.66
N ARG A 241 18.84 -14.59 -18.43
CA ARG A 241 17.53 -13.97 -18.70
C ARG A 241 16.88 -13.58 -17.38
N VAL A 242 16.49 -12.32 -17.28
CA VAL A 242 15.72 -11.82 -16.14
C VAL A 242 14.26 -12.18 -16.37
N SER A 243 13.59 -12.64 -15.32
CA SER A 243 12.15 -12.76 -15.24
C SER A 243 11.68 -11.94 -14.05
N TYR A 244 10.66 -11.11 -14.26
CA TYR A 244 10.07 -10.33 -13.19
C TYR A 244 9.00 -11.13 -12.48
N LEU A 245 9.04 -11.07 -11.15
CA LEU A 245 8.07 -11.68 -10.29
C LEU A 245 6.94 -10.69 -10.03
N SER A 246 5.72 -11.09 -10.36
CA SER A 246 4.53 -10.28 -10.16
C SER A 246 3.30 -11.11 -9.78
N PHE A 247 2.28 -10.42 -9.31
CA PHE A 247 0.95 -11.00 -9.07
C PHE A 247 -0.04 -10.43 -10.07
N VAL A 248 -0.86 -11.31 -10.63
CA VAL A 248 -2.07 -10.93 -11.38
C VAL A 248 -3.26 -11.70 -10.85
N ARG A 249 -4.46 -11.17 -11.06
CA ARG A 249 -5.70 -11.89 -10.76
C ARG A 249 -6.23 -12.64 -11.96
N GLY A 250 -6.57 -13.90 -11.73
CA GLY A 250 -7.33 -14.69 -12.68
C GLY A 250 -8.82 -14.32 -12.67
N ASN A 251 -9.54 -14.80 -13.68
CA ASN A 251 -11.00 -14.64 -13.77
C ASN A 251 -11.77 -15.33 -12.63
N ASN A 252 -11.14 -16.30 -11.95
CA ASN A 252 -11.68 -16.96 -10.76
C ASN A 252 -11.55 -16.11 -9.47
N GLY A 253 -10.97 -14.91 -9.56
CA GLY A 253 -10.81 -14.02 -8.41
C GLY A 253 -9.65 -14.38 -7.49
N HIS A 254 -8.79 -15.34 -7.85
CA HIS A 254 -7.59 -15.70 -7.11
C HIS A 254 -6.33 -15.05 -7.69
N ILE A 255 -5.31 -14.86 -6.86
CA ILE A 255 -4.00 -14.40 -7.31
C ILE A 255 -3.28 -15.56 -8.01
N SER A 256 -2.50 -15.23 -9.02
CA SER A 256 -1.54 -16.13 -9.66
C SER A 256 -0.17 -15.48 -9.63
N PHE A 257 0.82 -16.22 -9.15
CA PHE A 257 2.22 -15.78 -9.22
C PHE A 257 2.67 -15.91 -10.67
N LYS A 258 3.26 -14.84 -11.19
CA LYS A 258 3.84 -14.79 -12.52
C LYS A 258 5.34 -14.59 -12.43
N SER A 259 6.01 -15.24 -13.36
CA SER A 259 7.42 -15.03 -13.68
C SER A 259 7.49 -14.85 -15.19
N GLU A 260 7.53 -13.61 -15.65
CA GLU A 260 7.55 -13.29 -17.09
C GLU A 260 8.94 -12.82 -17.49
N SER A 261 9.49 -13.47 -18.53
CA SER A 261 10.82 -13.13 -19.06
C SER A 261 10.82 -11.72 -19.64
N SER A 262 11.85 -10.95 -19.31
CA SER A 262 12.04 -9.56 -19.73
C SER A 262 12.54 -9.40 -21.17
N THR A 263 12.39 -10.36 -22.07
CA THR A 263 13.02 -10.27 -23.41
C THR A 263 12.01 -10.38 -24.58
N PRO A 264 11.70 -9.26 -25.26
CA PRO A 264 12.03 -7.87 -24.89
C PRO A 264 11.21 -7.39 -23.69
N PHE A 265 11.79 -6.49 -22.88
CA PHE A 265 11.12 -5.99 -21.69
C PHE A 265 10.05 -5.01 -22.14
N LYS A 266 8.79 -5.31 -21.82
CA LYS A 266 7.72 -4.35 -21.99
C LYS A 266 7.81 -3.34 -20.85
N ASN A 267 8.06 -2.07 -21.21
CA ASN A 267 8.11 -0.97 -20.27
C ASN A 267 6.84 -0.90 -19.42
N ILE A 268 6.97 -0.45 -18.18
CA ILE A 268 5.81 -0.13 -17.35
C ILE A 268 5.41 1.30 -17.70
N GLN A 269 4.19 1.49 -18.21
CA GLN A 269 3.68 2.78 -18.66
C GLN A 269 3.12 3.61 -17.51
N ASP A 270 2.47 2.93 -16.56
CA ASP A 270 1.96 3.55 -15.34
C ASP A 270 2.49 2.79 -14.14
N ALA A 271 3.00 3.50 -13.13
CA ALA A 271 3.52 2.90 -11.91
C ALA A 271 3.06 3.67 -10.67
N TYR A 272 2.79 2.95 -9.60
CA TYR A 272 2.52 3.51 -8.29
C TYR A 272 3.48 2.90 -7.29
N ILE A 273 4.08 3.74 -6.48
CA ILE A 273 5.07 3.38 -5.46
C ILE A 273 4.73 4.04 -4.14
N VAL A 274 5.28 3.48 -3.06
CA VAL A 274 5.21 4.05 -1.73
C VAL A 274 6.60 4.18 -1.12
N TYR A 275 6.78 5.15 -0.23
CA TYR A 275 8.03 5.37 0.49
C TYR A 275 7.76 5.60 1.97
N GLY A 276 8.58 4.98 2.81
CA GLY A 276 8.57 5.22 4.25
C GLY A 276 9.31 4.13 5.02
N THR A 277 9.05 4.07 6.32
CA THR A 277 9.78 3.17 7.23
C THR A 277 9.15 1.78 7.24
N ARG A 278 9.98 0.75 7.15
CA ARG A 278 9.59 -0.66 7.37
C ARG A 278 9.66 -0.99 8.85
N GLN A 279 8.76 -1.85 9.31
CA GLN A 279 8.76 -2.33 10.68
C GLN A 279 8.18 -3.74 10.71
N ASP A 280 8.89 -4.74 11.21
CA ASP A 280 8.29 -6.07 11.39
C ASP A 280 7.24 -6.01 12.50
N LEU A 281 5.98 -6.21 12.14
CA LEU A 281 4.82 -6.22 13.03
C LEU A 281 4.10 -7.58 12.99
N SER A 282 4.78 -8.66 12.58
CA SER A 282 4.15 -9.98 12.42
C SER A 282 3.40 -10.51 13.64
N GLU A 283 3.74 -10.08 14.86
CA GLU A 283 2.99 -10.40 16.09
C GLU A 283 1.57 -9.80 16.12
N GLN A 284 1.30 -8.79 15.30
CA GLN A 284 0.01 -8.09 15.16
C GLN A 284 -0.76 -8.55 13.91
N ASP A 285 -0.31 -9.61 13.22
CA ASP A 285 -0.95 -10.11 12.01
C ASP A 285 -2.37 -10.61 12.33
N PRO A 286 -3.45 -10.03 11.74
CA PRO A 286 -4.81 -10.47 11.97
C PRO A 286 -5.09 -11.85 11.35
N ASN A 287 -4.27 -12.29 10.39
CA ASN A 287 -4.38 -13.60 9.76
C ASN A 287 -3.05 -14.37 9.92
N PRO A 288 -2.66 -14.73 11.17
CA PRO A 288 -1.42 -15.43 11.39
C PRO A 288 -1.54 -16.81 10.77
N LYS A 289 -0.78 -17.07 9.72
CA LYS A 289 -0.53 -18.43 9.30
C LYS A 289 0.51 -19.00 10.23
N ASP A 290 0.15 -20.06 10.94
CA ASP A 290 1.09 -20.86 11.73
C ASP A 290 2.32 -21.14 10.86
N ALA A 291 3.41 -20.42 11.14
CA ALA A 291 4.71 -20.87 10.74
C ALA A 291 4.88 -22.19 11.48
N SER A 292 4.70 -23.30 10.77
CA SER A 292 4.88 -24.63 11.33
C SER A 292 6.24 -24.68 12.05
N GLY A 293 6.20 -24.63 13.39
CA GLY A 293 7.37 -24.77 14.26
C GLY A 293 7.92 -23.50 14.91
N SER A 294 7.12 -22.74 15.65
CA SER A 294 7.61 -22.17 16.92
C SER A 294 6.43 -21.69 17.77
N ILE A 295 5.96 -22.57 18.65
CA ILE A 295 5.13 -22.18 19.78
C ILE A 295 6.06 -21.42 20.73
N VAL A 296 6.15 -20.10 20.59
CA VAL A 296 6.64 -19.25 21.68
C VAL A 296 5.43 -19.03 22.59
N VAL A 297 5.26 -19.92 23.56
CA VAL A 297 4.43 -19.65 24.74
C VAL A 297 5.13 -18.52 25.50
N LEU A 298 4.75 -17.28 25.22
CA LEU A 298 5.04 -16.14 26.08
C LEU A 298 4.09 -16.25 27.29
N LEU A 299 4.56 -16.99 28.29
CA LEU A 299 4.05 -16.90 29.66
C LEU A 299 4.24 -15.44 30.13
N SER A 300 3.18 -14.65 30.02
CA SER A 300 3.08 -13.36 30.69
C SER A 300 3.15 -13.59 32.20
N VAL A 301 4.33 -13.38 32.77
CA VAL A 301 4.48 -13.17 34.21
C VAL A 301 3.87 -11.82 34.53
N VAL A 302 2.60 -11.84 34.91
CA VAL A 302 1.96 -10.75 35.62
C VAL A 302 2.72 -10.61 36.94
N ALA A 303 3.67 -9.68 36.99
CA ALA A 303 4.25 -9.20 38.23
C ALA A 303 3.15 -8.43 38.97
N THR A 304 2.31 -9.17 39.70
CA THR A 304 1.38 -8.59 40.64
C THR A 304 2.19 -7.89 41.70
N VAL A 305 2.11 -6.56 41.66
CA VAL A 305 2.52 -5.61 42.68
C VAL A 305 1.99 -6.08 44.04
N LEU A 306 2.81 -6.80 44.79
CA LEU A 306 2.62 -7.05 46.22
C LEU A 306 3.06 -5.78 46.96
N ILE A 307 2.16 -4.78 46.97
CA ILE A 307 2.16 -3.77 48.03
C ILE A 307 1.78 -4.52 49.31
N LEU A 308 2.80 -4.93 50.06
CA LEU A 308 2.69 -5.36 51.44
C LEU A 308 2.55 -4.11 52.31
N PRO A 309 1.41 -3.85 52.98
CA PRO A 309 1.37 -2.91 54.08
C PRO A 309 2.00 -3.60 55.30
N VAL A 310 3.25 -3.24 55.60
CA VAL A 310 3.87 -3.53 56.90
C VAL A 310 3.18 -2.63 57.93
N PHE A 311 2.15 -3.16 58.58
CA PHE A 311 1.69 -2.66 59.88
C PHE A 311 1.34 -3.84 60.79
N ALA A 312 1.88 -3.74 62.01
CA ALA A 312 1.45 -4.40 63.24
C ALA A 312 1.84 -5.88 63.44
N LEU A 313 2.85 -6.09 64.32
CA LEU A 313 2.77 -6.85 65.58
C LEU A 313 4.13 -7.47 65.95
N PHE A 314 4.93 -6.71 66.69
CA PHE A 314 5.74 -7.28 67.77
C PHE A 314 5.05 -6.90 69.07
N CYS A 315 4.26 -7.84 69.59
CA CYS A 315 4.27 -8.20 71.00
C CYS A 315 5.26 -9.36 71.16
#